data_AF-A0A352VVP7-F1
#
_entry.id   AF-A0A352VVP7-F1
#
_cell.length_a   1.000
_cell.length_b   1.000
_cell.length_c   1.000
_cell.angle_alpha   90.00
_cell.angle_beta   90.00
_cell.angle_gamma   90.00
#
_symmetry.space_group_name_H-M   'P 1'
#
loop_
_entity.id
_entity.type
_entity.pdbx_description
1 polymer ?
#
loop_
_entity_poly.entity_id
_entity_poly.type
_entity_poly.pdbx_seq_one_letter_code
_entity_poly.pdbx_strand_id
1 'polypeptide(L)'
;MRKIMKTAYVIFFLSMFSAVWPLENIAVLDFTANNVSSADANILLESFTSDLVSAGKFTVIERRNMEKILAEQSFQLSGCTDTACAVQAGKLLNIKYIVTGSLNMADSGYILILYLIDVESGKILISKTASAKNITVLMKEAGKTAARMSVKNSGADTGIYIEKKTDTSGSVSKTSSPTTGFTPMQFGLTAPLQIFPRDFSVFGLSVVMVVGRNKKLIGVGYAIINIFDESVYGLQSGIMNKTGLVCGLQEGILNFAETINGGQIGIYNRGGTVRGCQIGIVNSCERLFGVQIGIANFNKQSRGTKFMPIINIGF
;
A
#
# COMPACT_ATOMS: atom_id res chain seq x y z
N MET A 1 2.41 39.94 -23.54
CA MET A 1 3.34 39.45 -22.49
C MET A 1 2.71 39.31 -21.10
N ARG A 2 1.96 40.30 -20.57
CA ARG A 2 1.34 40.22 -19.22
C ARG A 2 0.37 39.05 -18.99
N LYS A 3 -0.32 38.54 -20.03
CA LYS A 3 -1.24 37.39 -19.88
C LYS A 3 -0.50 36.06 -19.72
N ILE A 4 0.58 35.83 -20.47
CA ILE A 4 1.40 34.60 -20.43
C ILE A 4 2.10 34.45 -19.06
N MET A 5 2.53 35.58 -18.48
CA MET A 5 3.19 35.61 -17.17
C MET A 5 2.23 35.27 -16.01
N LYS A 6 0.94 35.62 -16.12
CA LYS A 6 -0.09 35.25 -15.13
C LYS A 6 -0.47 33.77 -15.22
N THR A 7 -0.51 33.18 -16.42
CA THR A 7 -0.78 31.75 -16.59
C THR A 7 0.37 30.88 -16.07
N ALA A 8 1.62 31.32 -16.28
CA ALA A 8 2.79 30.64 -15.72
C ALA A 8 2.82 30.68 -14.17
N TYR A 9 2.40 31.79 -13.55
CA TYR A 9 2.38 31.95 -12.09
C TYR A 9 1.34 31.04 -11.42
N VAL A 10 0.18 30.82 -12.06
CA VAL A 10 -0.86 29.92 -11.55
C VAL A 10 -0.44 28.45 -11.66
N ILE A 11 0.27 28.07 -12.72
CA ILE A 11 0.80 26.70 -12.90
C ILE A 11 1.94 26.42 -11.91
N PHE A 12 2.79 27.42 -11.62
CA PHE A 12 3.88 27.29 -10.65
C PHE A 12 3.34 27.15 -9.20
N PHE A 13 2.32 27.92 -8.83
CA PHE A 13 1.72 27.86 -7.49
C PHE A 13 0.91 26.58 -7.22
N LEU A 14 0.37 25.95 -8.26
CA LEU A 14 -0.36 24.67 -8.15
C LEU A 14 0.58 23.46 -7.98
N SER A 15 1.89 23.63 -8.21
CA SER A 15 2.90 22.56 -8.11
C SER A 15 3.56 22.42 -6.72
N MET A 16 3.28 23.34 -5.79
CA MET A 16 3.96 23.41 -4.47
C MET A 16 3.16 22.80 -3.30
N PHE A 17 2.11 22.02 -3.55
CA PHE A 17 1.38 21.30 -2.50
C PHE A 17 1.78 19.81 -2.48
N SER A 18 3.03 19.53 -2.13
CA SER A 18 3.40 18.20 -1.66
C SER A 18 2.84 18.02 -0.25
N ALA A 19 1.65 17.43 -0.14
CA ALA A 19 1.13 17.01 1.15
C ALA A 19 2.03 15.89 1.71
N VAL A 20 2.98 16.27 2.57
CA VAL A 20 3.69 15.32 3.43
C VAL A 20 2.70 14.90 4.50
N TRP A 21 2.04 13.76 4.29
CA TRP A 21 1.14 13.20 5.29
C TRP A 21 1.96 12.75 6.51
N PRO A 22 1.61 13.19 7.74
CA PRO A 22 2.33 12.78 8.94
C PRO A 22 2.19 11.27 9.15
N LEU A 23 3.31 10.61 9.47
CA LEU A 23 3.32 9.18 9.80
C LEU A 23 2.55 8.94 11.09
N GLU A 24 1.77 7.87 11.13
CA GLU A 24 0.98 7.50 12.31
C GLU A 24 1.88 6.83 13.37
N ASN A 25 1.64 7.14 14.64
CA ASN A 25 2.38 6.54 15.76
C ASN A 25 1.89 5.11 16.01
N ILE A 26 2.85 4.17 16.08
CA ILE A 26 2.61 2.76 16.39
C ILE A 26 3.47 2.35 17.57
N ALA A 27 2.92 1.53 18.47
CA ALA A 27 3.70 0.90 19.53
C ALA A 27 3.77 -0.62 19.34
N VAL A 28 4.90 -1.18 19.73
CA VAL A 28 5.10 -2.63 19.79
C VAL A 28 5.17 -3.03 21.25
N LEU A 29 4.27 -3.92 21.66
CA LEU A 29 4.23 -4.53 22.99
C LEU A 29 4.92 -5.88 22.97
N ASP A 30 5.24 -6.38 24.16
CA ASP A 30 5.80 -7.71 24.34
C ASP A 30 4.95 -8.79 23.68
N PHE A 31 5.66 -9.82 23.19
CA PHE A 31 5.03 -11.03 22.72
C PHE A 31 4.92 -12.04 23.86
N THR A 32 3.74 -12.63 24.03
CA THR A 32 3.52 -13.70 24.99
C THR A 32 4.30 -14.94 24.56
N ALA A 33 5.29 -15.36 25.35
CA ALA A 33 6.10 -16.53 25.05
C ALA A 33 5.50 -17.78 25.70
N ASN A 34 5.11 -18.76 24.88
CA ASN A 34 4.61 -20.05 25.33
C ASN A 34 5.59 -21.15 24.92
N ASN A 35 6.22 -21.78 25.92
CA ASN A 35 7.21 -22.84 25.71
C ASN A 35 8.46 -22.36 24.93
N VAL A 36 8.82 -21.08 25.04
CA VAL A 36 9.98 -20.43 24.41
C VAL A 36 10.75 -19.66 25.48
N SER A 37 12.07 -19.57 25.35
CA SER A 37 12.90 -18.74 26.22
C SER A 37 12.52 -17.26 26.12
N SER A 38 12.39 -16.57 27.25
CA SER A 38 12.12 -15.13 27.28
C SER A 38 13.20 -14.32 26.54
N ALA A 39 14.44 -14.80 26.49
CA ALA A 39 15.52 -14.16 25.73
C ALA A 39 15.25 -14.22 24.22
N ASP A 40 14.79 -15.36 23.72
CA ASP A 40 14.48 -15.56 22.30
C ASP A 40 13.29 -14.71 21.86
N ALA A 41 12.26 -14.61 22.71
CA ALA A 41 11.11 -13.75 22.48
C ALA A 41 11.51 -12.26 22.40
N ASN A 42 12.41 -11.82 23.28
CA ASN A 42 12.92 -10.44 23.29
C ASN A 42 13.75 -10.11 22.05
N ILE A 43 14.64 -11.02 21.62
CA ILE A 43 15.43 -10.81 20.39
C ILE A 43 14.51 -10.71 19.17
N LEU A 44 13.47 -11.54 19.12
CA LEU A 44 12.48 -11.50 18.04
C LEU A 44 11.66 -10.20 18.06
N LEU A 45 11.30 -9.72 19.24
CA LEU A 45 10.60 -8.45 19.45
C LEU A 45 11.47 -7.25 19.00
N GLU A 46 12.74 -7.21 19.39
CA GLU A 46 13.68 -6.15 19.01
C GLU A 46 13.94 -6.17 17.50
N SER A 47 14.15 -7.35 16.92
CA SER A 47 14.30 -7.52 15.46
C SER A 47 13.06 -7.02 14.73
N PHE A 48 11.86 -7.41 15.17
CA PHE A 48 10.61 -6.97 14.56
C PHE A 48 10.42 -5.46 14.68
N THR A 49 10.77 -4.87 15.82
CA THR A 49 10.70 -3.42 16.05
C THR A 49 11.67 -2.68 15.14
N SER A 50 12.90 -3.19 14.99
CA SER A 50 13.91 -2.65 14.07
C SER A 50 13.45 -2.72 12.61
N ASP A 51 12.82 -3.83 12.19
CA ASP A 51 12.25 -3.97 10.85
C ASP A 51 11.09 -2.99 10.61
N LEU A 52 10.28 -2.73 11.63
CA LEU A 52 9.17 -1.78 11.57
C LEU A 52 9.67 -0.34 11.45
N VAL A 53 10.73 0.03 12.20
CA VAL A 53 11.42 1.33 12.08
C VAL A 53 12.03 1.48 10.69
N SER A 54 12.73 0.44 10.22
CA SER A 54 13.40 0.41 8.92
C SER A 54 12.42 0.49 7.74
N ALA A 55 11.17 0.04 7.94
CA ALA A 55 10.12 0.16 6.94
C ALA A 55 9.67 1.63 6.72
N GLY A 56 9.90 2.54 7.67
CA GLY A 56 9.64 3.97 7.53
C GLY A 56 8.17 4.38 7.31
N LYS A 57 7.22 3.46 7.54
CA LYS A 57 5.78 3.67 7.33
C LYS A 57 5.04 4.21 8.56
N PHE A 58 5.67 4.12 9.72
CA PHE A 58 5.10 4.51 11.01
C PHE A 58 6.17 5.18 11.85
N THR A 59 5.74 6.04 12.76
CA THR A 59 6.59 6.52 13.86
C THR A 59 6.52 5.47 14.96
N VAL A 60 7.55 4.65 15.09
CA VAL A 60 7.58 3.56 16.07
C VAL A 60 8.00 4.10 17.43
N ILE A 61 7.15 3.89 18.44
CA ILE A 61 7.44 4.22 19.83
C ILE A 61 7.90 2.94 20.54
N GLU A 62 9.18 2.88 20.89
CA GLU A 62 9.74 1.77 21.66
C GLU A 62 9.20 1.73 23.09
N ARG A 63 9.12 0.51 23.66
CA ARG A 63 8.70 0.27 25.04
C ARG A 63 9.46 1.11 26.08
N ARG A 64 10.78 1.23 25.96
CA ARG A 64 11.60 2.03 26.88
C ARG A 64 11.20 3.51 26.90
N ASN A 65 10.71 4.03 25.77
CA ASN A 65 10.22 5.40 25.68
C ASN A 65 8.81 5.51 26.26
N MET A 66 7.96 4.48 26.09
CA MET A 66 6.66 4.42 26.76
C MET A 66 6.81 4.41 28.30
N GLU A 67 7.70 3.58 28.83
CA GLU A 67 7.95 3.46 30.28
C GLU A 67 8.48 4.77 30.87
N LYS A 68 9.37 5.48 30.18
CA LYS A 68 9.85 6.81 30.60
C LYS A 68 8.73 7.84 30.65
N ILE A 69 7.92 7.94 29.60
CA ILE A 69 6.83 8.92 29.53
C ILE A 69 5.75 8.60 30.58
N LEU A 70 5.46 7.32 30.82
CA LEU A 70 4.49 6.88 31.83
C LEU A 70 5.02 7.06 33.27
N ALA A 71 6.33 6.89 33.49
CA ALA A 71 6.99 7.16 34.78
C ALA A 71 7.00 8.65 35.12
N GLU A 72 7.23 9.53 34.13
CA GLU A 72 7.14 10.98 34.28
C GLU A 72 5.72 11.45 34.65
N GLN A 73 4.70 10.75 34.16
CA GLN A 73 3.30 11.04 34.49
C GLN A 73 2.80 10.39 35.80
N SER A 74 3.68 9.78 36.60
CA SER A 74 3.34 9.12 37.88
C SER A 74 2.17 8.13 37.76
N PHE A 75 2.06 7.44 36.61
CA PHE A 75 0.96 6.52 36.36
C PHE A 75 1.26 5.17 37.03
N GLN A 76 0.42 4.74 37.98
CA GLN A 76 0.64 3.52 38.80
C GLN A 76 0.43 2.25 37.96
N LEU A 77 1.47 1.80 37.25
CA LEU A 77 1.44 0.65 36.33
C LEU A 77 2.23 -0.57 36.83
N SER A 78 2.19 -0.87 38.13
CA SER A 78 2.61 -2.19 38.60
C SER A 78 1.51 -3.23 38.31
N GLY A 79 1.32 -3.60 37.05
CA GLY A 79 0.39 -4.69 36.70
C GLY A 79 -0.10 -4.81 35.25
N CYS A 80 0.37 -4.00 34.30
CA CYS A 80 -0.21 -4.00 32.96
C CYS A 80 0.28 -5.10 32.04
N THR A 81 -0.38 -6.25 32.16
CA THR A 81 -0.20 -7.41 31.27
C THR A 81 -1.38 -7.58 30.29
N ASP A 82 -2.46 -6.83 30.48
CA ASP A 82 -3.67 -6.93 29.67
C ASP A 82 -3.71 -5.94 28.51
N THR A 83 -4.27 -6.41 27.38
CA THR A 83 -4.51 -5.63 26.16
C THR A 83 -5.31 -4.35 26.42
N ALA A 84 -6.23 -4.38 27.41
CA ALA A 84 -7.03 -3.22 27.82
C ALA A 84 -6.17 -2.10 28.44
N CYS A 85 -5.13 -2.44 29.20
CA CYS A 85 -4.24 -1.44 29.76
C CYS A 85 -3.35 -0.80 28.70
N ALA A 86 -2.84 -1.62 27.77
CA ALA A 86 -2.00 -1.10 26.71
C ALA A 86 -2.74 -0.11 25.78
N VAL A 87 -4.05 -0.32 25.57
CA VAL A 87 -4.90 0.65 24.86
C VAL A 87 -4.98 1.99 25.62
N GLN A 88 -5.13 1.97 26.96
CA GLN A 88 -5.19 3.21 27.75
C GLN A 88 -3.86 3.97 27.74
N ALA A 89 -2.74 3.26 27.92
CA ALA A 89 -1.41 3.83 27.80
C ALA A 89 -1.15 4.38 26.38
N GLY A 90 -1.63 3.65 25.36
CA GLY A 90 -1.56 4.07 23.96
C GLY A 90 -2.24 5.41 23.69
N LYS A 91 -3.44 5.63 24.28
CA LYS A 91 -4.18 6.89 24.12
C LYS A 91 -3.42 8.09 24.69
N LEU A 92 -2.78 7.92 25.86
CA LEU A 92 -1.99 8.98 26.50
C LEU A 92 -0.77 9.37 25.66
N LEU A 93 -0.18 8.40 24.96
CA LEU A 93 1.01 8.57 24.14
C LEU A 93 0.69 8.93 22.68
N ASN A 94 -0.58 9.22 22.37
CA ASN A 94 -1.06 9.50 21.01
C ASN A 94 -0.66 8.40 20.01
N ILE A 95 -0.74 7.14 20.44
CA ILE A 95 -0.52 5.94 19.62
C ILE A 95 -1.85 5.59 18.96
N LYS A 96 -1.84 5.43 17.63
CA LYS A 96 -3.02 5.02 16.86
C LYS A 96 -3.18 3.51 16.79
N TYR A 97 -2.07 2.78 16.70
CA TYR A 97 -2.10 1.32 16.64
C TYR A 97 -1.09 0.67 17.57
N ILE A 98 -1.45 -0.50 18.05
CA ILE A 98 -0.61 -1.35 18.88
C ILE A 98 -0.38 -2.67 18.16
N VAL A 99 0.87 -3.12 18.10
CA VAL A 99 1.24 -4.47 17.70
C VAL A 99 1.59 -5.28 18.94
N THR A 100 0.95 -6.44 19.09
CA THR A 100 1.28 -7.44 20.10
C THR A 100 1.20 -8.82 19.48
N GLY A 101 1.52 -9.89 20.20
CA GLY A 101 1.54 -11.22 19.63
C GLY A 101 1.83 -12.32 20.64
N SER A 102 1.79 -13.56 20.16
CA SER A 102 2.26 -14.72 20.91
C SER A 102 3.27 -15.51 20.10
N LEU A 103 4.35 -15.92 20.75
CA LEU A 103 5.37 -16.79 20.21
C LEU A 103 5.25 -18.15 20.90
N ASN A 104 4.89 -19.17 20.13
CA ASN A 104 4.61 -20.51 20.62
C ASN A 104 5.62 -21.50 20.04
N MET A 105 6.12 -22.42 20.86
CA MET A 105 6.92 -23.56 20.41
C MET A 105 6.07 -24.83 20.40
N ALA A 106 6.09 -25.55 19.28
CA ALA A 106 5.53 -26.88 19.14
C ALA A 106 6.62 -27.87 18.67
N ASP A 107 6.35 -29.17 18.74
CA ASP A 107 7.31 -30.25 18.42
C ASP A 107 7.92 -30.16 17.00
N SER A 108 7.30 -29.40 16.09
CA SER A 108 7.74 -29.22 14.70
C SER A 108 8.23 -27.80 14.34
N GLY A 109 8.39 -26.89 15.31
CA GLY A 109 8.93 -25.55 15.09
C GLY A 109 8.23 -24.43 15.87
N TYR A 110 8.58 -23.18 15.54
CA TYR A 110 8.02 -21.98 16.14
C TYR A 110 6.83 -21.45 15.36
N ILE A 111 5.86 -20.90 16.09
CA ILE A 111 4.66 -20.26 15.55
C ILE A 111 4.53 -18.88 16.21
N LEU A 112 4.65 -17.83 15.40
CA LEU A 112 4.41 -16.46 15.82
C LEU A 112 3.03 -16.03 15.32
N ILE A 113 2.20 -15.54 16.24
CA ILE A 113 0.92 -14.91 15.92
C ILE A 113 1.04 -13.43 16.30
N LEU A 114 0.86 -12.54 15.33
CA LEU A 114 0.85 -11.10 15.53
C LEU A 114 -0.60 -10.59 15.46
N TYR A 115 -0.91 -9.65 16.35
CA TYR A 115 -2.15 -8.91 16.40
C TYR A 115 -1.85 -7.43 16.26
N LEU A 116 -2.63 -6.78 15.42
CA LEU A 116 -2.65 -5.34 15.31
C LEU A 116 -3.98 -4.85 15.85
N ILE A 117 -3.92 -3.92 16.80
CA ILE A 117 -5.06 -3.41 17.54
C ILE A 117 -5.19 -1.92 17.27
N ASP A 118 -6.39 -1.48 16.92
CA ASP A 118 -6.75 -0.06 16.91
C ASP A 118 -6.91 0.42 18.35
N VAL A 119 -6.17 1.46 18.73
CA VAL A 119 -6.22 2.02 20.08
C VAL A 119 -7.53 2.78 20.31
N GLU A 120 -8.12 3.37 19.25
CA GLU A 120 -9.35 4.15 19.39
C GLU A 120 -10.53 3.25 19.75
N SER A 121 -10.76 2.19 18.95
CA SER A 121 -11.86 1.23 19.14
C SER A 121 -11.54 0.03 20.03
N GLY A 122 -10.25 -0.25 20.31
CA GLY A 122 -9.81 -1.44 21.05
C GLY A 122 -9.96 -2.77 20.29
N LYS A 123 -10.27 -2.73 18.98
CA LYS A 123 -10.52 -3.93 18.17
C LYS A 123 -9.25 -4.40 17.46
N ILE A 124 -9.12 -5.73 17.30
CA ILE A 124 -8.08 -6.34 16.48
C ILE A 124 -8.43 -6.09 15.00
N LEU A 125 -7.61 -5.29 14.32
CA LEU A 125 -7.76 -4.98 12.89
C LEU A 125 -7.20 -6.12 12.01
N ILE A 126 -6.07 -6.71 12.44
CA ILE A 126 -5.40 -7.79 11.70
C ILE A 126 -4.84 -8.81 12.68
N SER A 127 -4.94 -10.09 12.32
CA SER A 127 -4.11 -11.15 12.87
C SER A 127 -3.31 -11.85 11.77
N LYS A 128 -2.03 -12.16 12.04
CA LYS A 128 -1.17 -12.92 11.13
C LYS A 128 -0.35 -13.96 11.85
N THR A 129 -0.24 -15.12 11.22
CA THR A 129 0.54 -16.23 11.73
C THR A 129 1.72 -16.50 10.81
N ALA A 130 2.91 -16.57 11.37
CA ALA A 130 4.13 -17.03 10.72
C ALA A 130 4.60 -18.30 11.44
N SER A 131 5.00 -19.32 10.70
CA SER A 131 5.56 -20.54 11.27
C SER A 131 6.87 -20.88 10.59
N ALA A 132 7.86 -21.28 11.39
CA ALA A 132 9.16 -21.68 10.89
C ALA A 132 9.82 -22.69 11.84
N LYS A 133 10.63 -23.58 11.27
CA LYS A 133 11.40 -24.56 12.06
C LYS A 133 12.50 -23.91 12.92
N ASN A 134 13.05 -22.80 12.46
CA ASN A 134 14.13 -22.07 13.12
C ASN A 134 13.73 -20.63 13.43
N ILE A 135 14.16 -20.12 14.59
CA ILE A 135 13.87 -18.76 15.02
C ILE A 135 14.41 -17.69 14.06
N THR A 136 15.57 -17.92 13.43
CA THR A 136 16.14 -17.00 12.44
C THR A 136 15.29 -16.89 11.18
N VAL A 137 14.67 -18.01 10.76
CA VAL A 137 13.73 -18.02 9.62
C VAL A 137 12.44 -17.31 10.01
N LEU A 138 12.00 -17.51 11.26
CA LEU A 138 10.84 -16.82 11.80
C LEU A 138 11.05 -15.30 11.85
N MET A 139 12.23 -14.83 12.25
CA MET A 139 12.57 -13.40 12.26
C MET A 139 12.46 -12.80 10.85
N LYS A 140 12.94 -13.51 9.83
CA LYS A 140 12.82 -13.05 8.44
C LYS A 140 11.36 -12.97 7.97
N GLU A 141 10.51 -13.91 8.36
CA GLU A 141 9.08 -13.87 8.06
C GLU A 141 8.34 -12.79 8.86
N ALA A 142 8.75 -12.56 10.11
CA ALA A 142 8.24 -11.47 10.94
C ALA A 142 8.59 -10.10 10.33
N GLY A 143 9.83 -9.90 9.89
CA GLY A 143 10.27 -8.69 9.21
C GLY A 143 9.56 -8.45 7.87
N LYS A 144 9.33 -9.50 7.07
CA LYS A 144 8.46 -9.40 5.88
C LYS A 144 7.04 -8.98 6.25
N THR A 145 6.53 -9.47 7.38
CA THR A 145 5.19 -9.11 7.87
C THR A 145 5.16 -7.64 8.30
N ALA A 146 6.17 -7.15 9.03
CA ALA A 146 6.34 -5.73 9.37
C ALA A 146 6.39 -4.84 8.11
N ALA A 147 7.20 -5.23 7.11
CA ALA A 147 7.32 -4.51 5.85
C ALA A 147 6.01 -4.49 5.02
N ARG A 148 5.11 -5.44 5.25
CA ARG A 148 3.79 -5.52 4.59
C ARG A 148 2.67 -4.85 5.37
N MET A 149 2.89 -4.48 6.64
CA MET A 149 1.95 -3.64 7.37
C MET A 149 1.90 -2.27 6.70
N SER A 150 0.70 -1.85 6.29
CA SER A 150 0.41 -0.56 5.66
C SER A 150 -1.00 -0.11 6.06
N VAL A 151 -1.15 1.14 6.49
CA VAL A 151 -2.45 1.77 6.73
C VAL A 151 -3.06 2.15 5.38
N LYS A 152 -4.32 1.78 5.13
CA LYS A 152 -5.13 2.42 4.09
C LYS A 152 -6.05 3.43 4.77
N ASN A 153 -5.91 4.70 4.41
CA ASN A 153 -6.81 5.74 4.86
C ASN A 153 -7.89 5.93 3.80
N SER A 154 -9.09 5.40 4.04
CA SER A 154 -10.25 5.59 3.15
C SER A 154 -11.53 5.55 3.97
N GLY A 155 -11.91 6.70 4.55
CA GLY A 155 -13.24 7.22 4.90
C GLY A 155 -14.34 6.37 5.55
N ALA A 156 -14.24 5.04 5.60
CA ALA A 156 -15.26 4.15 6.16
C ALA A 156 -14.67 2.83 6.71
N ASP A 157 -13.39 2.52 6.45
CA ASP A 157 -12.68 1.39 7.05
C ASP A 157 -11.25 1.83 7.42
N THR A 158 -11.05 2.28 8.65
CA THR A 158 -9.73 2.48 9.24
C THR A 158 -9.15 1.12 9.61
N GLY A 159 -8.41 0.53 8.67
CA GLY A 159 -7.76 -0.77 8.81
C GLY A 159 -6.39 -0.77 8.16
N ILE A 160 -5.39 -1.29 8.86
CA ILE A 160 -4.17 -1.78 8.22
C ILE A 160 -4.55 -3.12 7.56
N TYR A 161 -3.98 -3.43 6.40
CA TYR A 161 -4.23 -4.70 5.70
C TYR A 161 -2.90 -5.33 5.29
N ILE A 162 -2.84 -6.67 5.22
CA ILE A 162 -1.70 -7.40 4.66
C ILE A 162 -2.15 -8.20 3.45
N GLU A 163 -1.58 -7.88 2.28
CA GLU A 163 -1.81 -8.61 1.03
C GLU A 163 -1.56 -10.12 1.19
N LYS A 164 -2.55 -10.93 0.78
CA LYS A 164 -2.45 -12.39 0.67
C LYS A 164 -1.98 -12.72 -0.75
N LYS A 165 -0.88 -13.47 -0.88
CA LYS A 165 -0.55 -14.14 -2.14
C LYS A 165 -1.01 -15.60 -2.02
N THR A 166 -1.95 -15.99 -2.87
CA THR A 166 -2.47 -17.35 -3.00
C THR A 166 -1.58 -18.09 -3.99
N ASP A 167 -0.88 -19.14 -3.58
CA ASP A 167 -0.18 -20.02 -4.53
C ASP A 167 -0.59 -21.47 -4.25
N THR A 168 -1.33 -22.03 -5.22
CA THR A 168 -1.60 -23.45 -5.40
C THR A 168 -0.30 -24.15 -5.82
N SER A 169 -0.09 -25.36 -5.28
CA SER A 169 1.06 -26.24 -5.52
C SER A 169 1.37 -26.51 -7.00
N GLY A 170 2.66 -26.56 -7.37
CA GLY A 170 3.10 -27.17 -8.63
C GLY A 170 4.51 -26.81 -9.13
N SER A 171 5.48 -27.67 -8.80
CA SER A 171 6.75 -27.96 -9.49
C SER A 171 7.78 -26.85 -9.85
N VAL A 172 8.94 -27.02 -9.23
CA VAL A 172 10.27 -26.45 -9.47
C VAL A 172 10.62 -26.16 -10.95
N SER A 173 11.09 -24.94 -11.21
CA SER A 173 12.04 -24.62 -12.30
C SER A 173 12.93 -23.47 -11.85
N LYS A 174 14.24 -23.73 -11.79
CA LYS A 174 15.29 -22.79 -11.41
C LYS A 174 15.40 -21.64 -12.42
N THR A 175 15.06 -20.41 -12.03
CA THR A 175 15.67 -19.20 -12.61
C THR A 175 15.60 -18.04 -11.60
N SER A 176 16.76 -17.52 -11.21
CA SER A 176 17.03 -16.24 -10.52
C SER A 176 15.83 -15.56 -9.81
N SER A 177 15.81 -15.63 -8.47
CA SER A 177 14.93 -14.83 -7.61
C SER A 177 14.99 -13.35 -8.02
N PRO A 178 13.86 -12.73 -8.41
CA PRO A 178 13.86 -11.31 -8.70
C PRO A 178 14.07 -10.56 -7.38
N THR A 179 15.13 -9.75 -7.33
CA THR A 179 15.36 -8.80 -6.26
C THR A 179 14.22 -7.80 -6.27
N THR A 180 13.25 -7.96 -5.37
CA THR A 180 12.18 -6.97 -5.17
C THR A 180 12.80 -5.75 -4.49
N GLY A 181 13.03 -4.69 -5.25
CA GLY A 181 13.59 -3.44 -4.75
C GLY A 181 12.67 -2.25 -4.97
N PHE A 182 13.02 -1.11 -4.37
CA PHE A 182 12.35 0.16 -4.61
C PHE A 182 13.33 1.14 -5.25
N THR A 183 12.82 2.06 -6.06
CA THR A 183 13.63 3.15 -6.60
C THR A 183 12.83 4.46 -6.62
N PRO A 184 13.40 5.60 -6.24
CA PRO A 184 12.72 6.89 -6.35
C PRO A 184 12.61 7.37 -7.81
N MET A 185 13.54 6.94 -8.66
CA MET A 185 13.58 7.32 -10.07
C MET A 185 13.97 6.15 -10.96
N GLN A 186 13.36 6.05 -12.13
CA GLN A 186 13.71 5.05 -13.12
C GLN A 186 13.79 5.66 -14.50
N PHE A 187 14.87 5.34 -15.22
CA PHE A 187 15.02 5.64 -16.63
C PHE A 187 15.17 4.34 -17.43
N GLY A 188 14.71 4.33 -18.67
CA GLY A 188 14.89 3.19 -19.56
C GLY A 188 14.53 3.49 -21.00
N LEU A 189 15.01 2.64 -21.91
CA LEU A 189 14.63 2.71 -23.32
C LEU A 189 13.42 1.82 -23.59
N THR A 190 13.47 0.56 -23.15
CA THR A 190 12.40 -0.45 -23.32
C THR A 190 12.67 -1.62 -22.38
N ALA A 191 11.70 -2.44 -22.01
CA ALA A 191 11.98 -3.66 -21.24
C ALA A 191 12.75 -4.68 -22.11
N PRO A 192 13.91 -5.25 -21.69
CA PRO A 192 14.56 -5.19 -20.37
C PRO A 192 15.67 -4.13 -20.22
N LEU A 193 15.94 -3.30 -21.25
CA LEU A 193 16.84 -2.14 -21.22
C LEU A 193 16.28 -0.98 -20.36
N GLN A 194 15.97 -1.27 -19.10
CA GLN A 194 15.61 -0.32 -18.07
C GLN A 194 16.65 -0.43 -16.96
N ILE A 195 16.96 0.68 -16.27
CA ILE A 195 17.97 0.71 -15.20
C ILE A 195 17.60 -0.28 -14.09
N PHE A 196 16.31 -0.37 -13.79
CA PHE A 196 15.77 -1.29 -12.79
C PHE A 196 14.93 -2.37 -13.48
N PRO A 197 15.03 -3.63 -13.04
CA PRO A 197 14.22 -4.71 -13.57
C PRO A 197 12.74 -4.55 -13.18
N ARG A 198 11.86 -5.24 -13.89
CA ARG A 198 10.39 -5.11 -13.79
C ARG A 198 9.84 -5.31 -12.37
N ASP A 199 10.57 -6.05 -11.53
CA ASP A 199 10.18 -6.38 -10.16
C ASP A 199 10.40 -5.24 -9.15
N PHE A 200 11.00 -4.13 -9.60
CA PHE A 200 11.15 -2.93 -8.79
C PHE A 200 9.86 -2.10 -8.78
N SER A 201 9.62 -1.47 -7.63
CA SER A 201 8.56 -0.47 -7.46
C SER A 201 9.15 0.93 -7.55
N VAL A 202 8.50 1.81 -8.31
CA VAL A 202 8.95 3.20 -8.50
C VAL A 202 8.16 4.13 -7.59
N PHE A 203 8.87 4.90 -6.76
CA PHE A 203 8.29 5.89 -5.83
C PHE A 203 8.78 7.28 -6.20
N GLY A 204 8.19 7.86 -7.24
CA GLY A 204 8.58 9.16 -7.77
C GLY A 204 8.38 9.19 -9.26
N LEU A 205 9.47 9.21 -10.02
CA LEU A 205 9.43 9.43 -11.47
C LEU A 205 9.90 8.18 -12.25
N SER A 206 9.08 7.69 -13.16
CA SER A 206 9.45 6.66 -14.13
C SER A 206 9.40 7.24 -15.53
N VAL A 207 10.54 7.26 -16.24
CA VAL A 207 10.63 7.70 -17.65
C VAL A 207 11.21 6.55 -18.46
N VAL A 208 10.36 5.86 -19.21
CA VAL A 208 10.79 4.80 -20.13
C VAL A 208 10.37 5.18 -21.54
N MET A 209 11.29 5.26 -22.50
CA MET A 209 10.95 5.80 -23.82
C MET A 209 9.88 4.97 -24.56
N VAL A 210 10.04 3.66 -24.64
CA VAL A 210 9.19 2.79 -25.50
C VAL A 210 8.25 1.92 -24.67
N VAL A 211 8.76 0.88 -24.01
CA VAL A 211 7.94 -0.06 -23.22
C VAL A 211 8.40 -0.04 -21.77
N GLY A 212 7.64 0.63 -20.91
CA GLY A 212 7.74 0.59 -19.46
C GLY A 212 7.01 -0.63 -18.89
N ARG A 213 7.69 -1.41 -18.06
CA ARG A 213 7.10 -2.57 -17.37
C ARG A 213 7.61 -2.56 -15.94
N ASN A 214 6.73 -2.24 -15.00
CA ASN A 214 7.09 -2.14 -13.59
C ASN A 214 6.02 -2.80 -12.74
N LYS A 215 6.38 -3.18 -11.53
CA LYS A 215 5.43 -3.81 -10.62
C LYS A 215 4.41 -2.80 -10.09
N LYS A 216 4.91 -1.70 -9.55
CA LYS A 216 4.11 -0.64 -8.91
C LYS A 216 4.71 0.73 -9.19
N LEU A 217 3.86 1.74 -9.30
CA LEU A 217 4.23 3.15 -9.34
C LEU A 217 3.47 3.93 -8.28
N ILE A 218 4.18 4.75 -7.53
CA ILE A 218 3.63 5.86 -6.76
C ILE A 218 4.31 7.13 -7.27
N GLY A 219 3.59 7.99 -7.97
CA GLY A 219 4.12 9.20 -8.59
C GLY A 219 3.73 9.34 -10.05
N VAL A 220 4.69 9.60 -10.93
CA VAL A 220 4.45 9.91 -12.34
C VAL A 220 5.21 8.95 -13.25
N GLY A 221 4.50 8.36 -14.21
CA GLY A 221 5.05 7.41 -15.18
C GLY A 221 4.84 7.89 -16.61
N TYR A 222 5.93 7.99 -17.36
CA TYR A 222 5.95 8.31 -18.78
C TYR A 222 6.51 7.14 -19.57
N ALA A 223 5.74 6.65 -20.54
CA ALA A 223 6.23 5.76 -21.59
C ALA A 223 5.26 5.69 -22.76
N ILE A 224 5.71 5.30 -23.96
CA ILE A 224 4.78 5.04 -25.07
C ILE A 224 3.82 3.89 -24.69
N ILE A 225 4.34 2.81 -24.11
CA ILE A 225 3.56 1.71 -23.57
C ILE A 225 3.92 1.54 -22.10
N ASN A 226 3.01 1.88 -21.20
CA ASN A 226 3.16 1.64 -19.78
C ASN A 226 2.36 0.41 -19.35
N ILE A 227 3.03 -0.56 -18.74
CA ILE A 227 2.39 -1.73 -18.14
C ILE A 227 2.81 -1.81 -16.68
N PHE A 228 1.81 -1.83 -15.79
CA PHE A 228 2.02 -2.04 -14.36
C PHE A 228 1.26 -3.28 -13.89
N ASP A 229 1.99 -4.23 -13.32
CA ASP A 229 1.42 -5.53 -12.97
C ASP A 229 0.48 -5.45 -11.75
N GLU A 230 0.77 -4.55 -10.80
CA GLU A 230 -0.04 -4.41 -9.58
C GLU A 230 -0.85 -3.12 -9.58
N SER A 231 -0.20 -1.99 -9.32
CA SER A 231 -0.90 -0.73 -9.02
C SER A 231 -0.15 0.53 -9.42
N VAL A 232 -0.91 1.55 -9.78
CA VAL A 232 -0.43 2.91 -10.05
C VAL A 232 -1.17 3.88 -9.14
N TYR A 233 -0.42 4.63 -8.34
CA TYR A 233 -0.89 5.73 -7.50
C TYR A 233 -0.31 7.04 -8.03
N GLY A 234 -1.08 7.80 -8.79
CA GLY A 234 -0.63 9.06 -9.39
C GLY A 234 -0.97 9.19 -10.87
N LEU A 235 -0.02 9.66 -11.69
CA LEU A 235 -0.23 9.97 -13.11
C LEU A 235 0.50 8.95 -14.00
N GLN A 236 -0.20 8.42 -15.00
CA GLN A 236 0.37 7.59 -16.04
C GLN A 236 0.09 8.24 -17.39
N SER A 237 1.15 8.56 -18.13
CA SER A 237 1.06 9.18 -19.45
C SER A 237 1.74 8.28 -20.47
N GLY A 238 1.00 7.92 -21.52
CA GLY A 238 1.48 7.04 -22.58
C GLY A 238 0.47 6.77 -23.67
N ILE A 239 0.91 6.28 -24.82
CA ILE A 239 -0.02 5.88 -25.89
C ILE A 239 -0.92 4.75 -25.42
N MET A 240 -0.34 3.76 -24.75
CA MET A 240 -1.06 2.62 -24.18
C MET A 240 -0.69 2.45 -22.71
N ASN A 241 -1.71 2.43 -21.86
CA ASN A 241 -1.57 2.22 -20.42
C ASN A 241 -2.35 0.98 -20.02
N LYS A 242 -1.69 0.02 -19.35
CA LYS A 242 -2.33 -1.18 -18.79
C LYS A 242 -1.92 -1.37 -17.33
N THR A 243 -2.88 -1.42 -16.43
CA THR A 243 -2.62 -1.53 -14.99
C THR A 243 -3.70 -2.36 -14.30
N GLY A 244 -3.37 -3.14 -13.26
CA GLY A 244 -4.40 -3.80 -12.44
C GLY A 244 -5.29 -2.77 -11.71
N LEU A 245 -4.71 -2.05 -10.75
CA LEU A 245 -5.38 -1.01 -9.97
C LEU A 245 -4.80 0.39 -10.25
N VAL A 246 -5.67 1.36 -10.53
CA VAL A 246 -5.29 2.76 -10.72
C VAL A 246 -5.94 3.61 -9.64
N CYS A 247 -5.14 4.34 -8.88
CA CYS A 247 -5.58 5.39 -7.97
C CYS A 247 -4.96 6.71 -8.44
N GLY A 248 -5.65 7.43 -9.33
CA GLY A 248 -5.10 8.64 -9.96
C GLY A 248 -5.60 8.83 -11.38
N LEU A 249 -4.73 9.31 -12.28
CA LEU A 249 -5.09 9.67 -13.66
C LEU A 249 -4.29 8.83 -14.65
N GLN A 250 -4.99 8.22 -15.62
CA GLN A 250 -4.35 7.69 -16.84
C GLN A 250 -4.69 8.59 -18.02
N GLU A 251 -3.66 9.09 -18.67
CA GLU A 251 -3.76 9.81 -19.94
C GLU A 251 -3.10 8.99 -21.04
N GLY A 252 -3.83 8.79 -22.13
CA GLY A 252 -3.30 8.04 -23.25
C GLY A 252 -4.30 7.82 -24.37
N ILE A 253 -3.87 7.20 -25.47
CA ILE A 253 -4.82 6.82 -26.53
C ILE A 253 -5.67 5.65 -26.06
N LEU A 254 -5.03 4.65 -25.45
CA LEU A 254 -5.65 3.43 -24.96
C LEU A 254 -5.35 3.25 -23.48
N ASN A 255 -6.39 3.26 -22.64
CA ASN A 255 -6.25 3.08 -21.20
C ASN A 255 -7.01 1.82 -20.76
N PHE A 256 -6.33 0.91 -20.09
CA PHE A 256 -6.88 -0.35 -19.61
C PHE A 256 -6.58 -0.52 -18.11
N ALA A 257 -7.63 -0.72 -17.31
CA ALA A 257 -7.46 -1.13 -15.93
C ALA A 257 -8.60 -2.02 -15.41
N GLU A 258 -8.31 -2.85 -14.42
CA GLU A 258 -9.35 -3.68 -13.78
C GLU A 258 -10.14 -2.87 -12.76
N THR A 259 -9.46 -2.07 -11.93
CA THR A 259 -10.11 -1.16 -10.98
C THR A 259 -9.52 0.23 -11.07
N ILE A 260 -10.38 1.24 -11.06
CA ILE A 260 -10.00 2.64 -11.22
C ILE A 260 -10.66 3.46 -10.13
N ASN A 261 -9.86 4.15 -9.34
CA ASN A 261 -10.26 5.17 -8.38
C ASN A 261 -9.65 6.51 -8.84
N GLY A 262 -10.32 7.19 -9.76
CA GLY A 262 -9.80 8.41 -10.37
C GLY A 262 -10.27 8.63 -11.80
N GLY A 263 -9.35 9.05 -12.67
CA GLY A 263 -9.63 9.53 -14.02
C GLY A 263 -8.98 8.68 -15.12
N GLN A 264 -9.66 8.55 -16.26
CA GLN A 264 -9.02 8.17 -17.52
C GLN A 264 -9.37 9.19 -18.60
N ILE A 265 -8.37 9.57 -19.39
CA ILE A 265 -8.52 10.44 -20.56
C ILE A 265 -7.89 9.75 -21.75
N GLY A 266 -8.68 9.51 -22.80
CA GLY A 266 -8.17 8.83 -23.99
C GLY A 266 -9.18 8.53 -25.08
N ILE A 267 -8.73 7.99 -26.21
CA ILE A 267 -9.65 7.58 -27.28
C ILE A 267 -10.50 6.39 -26.82
N TYR A 268 -9.84 5.40 -26.22
CA TYR A 268 -10.48 4.20 -25.71
C TYR A 268 -10.11 3.95 -24.26
N ASN A 269 -11.10 4.02 -23.38
CA ASN A 269 -10.94 3.77 -21.95
C ASN A 269 -11.71 2.51 -21.57
N ARG A 270 -11.01 1.54 -20.96
CA ARG A 270 -11.61 0.30 -20.48
C ARG A 270 -11.28 0.08 -19.01
N GLY A 271 -12.34 -0.08 -18.22
CA GLY A 271 -12.31 -0.38 -16.79
C GLY A 271 -13.03 -1.69 -16.47
N GLY A 272 -12.69 -2.37 -15.38
CA GLY A 272 -13.62 -3.30 -14.73
C GLY A 272 -14.59 -2.52 -13.84
N THR A 273 -14.11 -2.14 -12.65
CA THR A 273 -14.84 -1.26 -11.72
C THR A 273 -14.25 0.15 -11.76
N VAL A 274 -15.07 1.15 -12.11
CA VAL A 274 -14.66 2.54 -12.27
C VAL A 274 -15.34 3.40 -11.21
N ARG A 275 -14.55 3.99 -10.33
CA ARG A 275 -14.94 4.98 -9.32
C ARG A 275 -14.30 6.32 -9.69
N GLY A 276 -15.03 7.16 -10.44
CA GLY A 276 -14.53 8.45 -10.91
C GLY A 276 -14.96 8.79 -12.33
N CYS A 277 -14.06 9.36 -13.13
CA CYS A 277 -14.39 9.94 -14.44
C CYS A 277 -13.66 9.24 -15.58
N GLN A 278 -14.36 8.93 -16.67
CA GLN A 278 -13.73 8.54 -17.94
C GLN A 278 -14.12 9.53 -19.02
N ILE A 279 -13.13 10.09 -19.70
CA ILE A 279 -13.31 11.04 -20.80
C ILE A 279 -12.67 10.43 -22.04
N GLY A 280 -13.47 10.20 -23.07
CA GLY A 280 -12.96 9.59 -24.28
C GLY A 280 -13.95 9.43 -25.41
N ILE A 281 -13.51 8.93 -26.55
CA ILE A 281 -14.43 8.64 -27.65
C ILE A 281 -15.29 7.42 -27.28
N VAL A 282 -14.65 6.38 -26.75
CA VAL A 282 -15.29 5.17 -26.29
C VAL A 282 -14.87 4.89 -24.85
N ASN A 283 -15.84 4.82 -23.95
CA ASN A 283 -15.65 4.42 -22.56
C ASN A 283 -16.38 3.10 -22.32
N SER A 284 -15.73 2.15 -21.66
CA SER A 284 -16.33 0.85 -21.36
C SER A 284 -15.95 0.40 -19.96
N CYS A 285 -16.95 0.04 -19.15
CA CYS A 285 -16.71 -0.59 -17.87
C CYS A 285 -17.68 -1.73 -17.56
N GLU A 286 -17.34 -2.54 -16.56
CA GLU A 286 -18.28 -3.50 -15.98
C GLU A 286 -19.19 -2.83 -14.96
N ARG A 287 -18.63 -2.03 -14.05
CA ARG A 287 -19.36 -1.25 -13.04
C ARG A 287 -18.88 0.19 -13.02
N LEU A 288 -19.82 1.13 -13.01
CA LEU A 288 -19.55 2.57 -12.95
C LEU A 288 -20.12 3.17 -11.67
N PHE A 289 -19.27 3.87 -10.94
CA PHE A 289 -19.58 4.73 -9.79
C PHE A 289 -18.97 6.11 -10.07
N GLY A 290 -19.65 6.89 -10.90
CA GLY A 290 -19.14 8.17 -11.40
C GLY A 290 -19.68 8.47 -12.80
N VAL A 291 -18.84 9.11 -13.62
CA VAL A 291 -19.28 9.70 -14.91
C VAL A 291 -18.41 9.21 -16.04
N GLN A 292 -19.02 8.86 -17.17
CA GLN A 292 -18.33 8.69 -18.44
C GLN A 292 -18.81 9.78 -19.40
N ILE A 293 -17.87 10.41 -20.09
CA ILE A 293 -18.12 11.42 -21.11
C ILE A 293 -17.48 10.94 -22.40
N GLY A 294 -18.30 10.70 -23.42
CA GLY A 294 -17.84 10.15 -24.68
C GLY A 294 -18.92 9.83 -25.67
N ILE A 295 -18.54 9.67 -26.93
CA ILE A 295 -19.48 9.36 -28.02
C ILE A 295 -20.22 8.05 -27.71
N ALA A 296 -19.50 7.05 -27.20
CA ALA A 296 -20.06 5.77 -26.80
C ALA A 296 -19.63 5.37 -25.39
N ASN A 297 -20.57 5.28 -24.46
CA ASN A 297 -20.30 4.88 -23.07
C ASN A 297 -21.02 3.57 -22.75
N PHE A 298 -20.28 2.58 -22.28
CA PHE A 298 -20.79 1.25 -21.96
C PHE A 298 -20.60 0.92 -20.48
N ASN A 299 -21.66 0.42 -19.84
CA ASN A 299 -21.65 -0.06 -18.45
C ASN A 299 -22.37 -1.42 -18.38
N LYS A 300 -21.62 -2.52 -18.35
CA LYS A 300 -22.17 -3.86 -18.58
C LYS A 300 -23.06 -4.38 -17.44
N GLN A 301 -22.78 -4.00 -16.20
CA GLN A 301 -23.54 -4.42 -15.01
C GLN A 301 -24.45 -3.28 -14.48
N SER A 302 -24.70 -2.24 -15.28
CA SER A 302 -25.69 -1.21 -14.94
C SER A 302 -27.07 -1.84 -14.69
N ARG A 303 -27.75 -1.39 -13.64
CA ARG A 303 -29.17 -1.72 -13.40
C ARG A 303 -30.10 -1.06 -14.44
N GLY A 304 -29.63 -0.02 -15.12
CA GLY A 304 -30.34 0.68 -16.19
C GLY A 304 -29.84 0.29 -17.58
N THR A 305 -29.71 1.27 -18.48
CA THR A 305 -29.22 1.05 -19.84
C THR A 305 -27.73 0.75 -19.86
N LYS A 306 -27.34 -0.33 -20.55
CA LYS A 306 -25.93 -0.75 -20.69
C LYS A 306 -25.10 0.16 -21.60
N PHE A 307 -25.77 1.02 -22.36
CA PHE A 307 -25.16 1.99 -23.27
C PHE A 307 -25.81 3.35 -23.05
N MET A 308 -24.99 4.41 -23.06
CA MET A 308 -25.48 5.79 -23.09
C MET A 308 -24.59 6.65 -24.03
N PRO A 309 -25.18 7.42 -24.95
CA PRO A 309 -24.42 8.35 -25.77
C PRO A 309 -24.06 9.61 -24.97
N ILE A 310 -22.91 10.20 -25.28
CA ILE A 310 -22.41 11.49 -24.77
C ILE A 310 -22.07 11.47 -23.27
N ILE A 311 -23.02 11.18 -22.39
CA ILE A 311 -22.81 11.11 -20.93
C ILE A 311 -23.47 9.85 -20.37
N ASN A 312 -22.75 9.15 -19.49
CA ASN A 312 -23.26 8.05 -18.67
C ASN A 312 -22.93 8.33 -17.21
N ILE A 313 -23.90 8.17 -16.32
CA ILE A 313 -23.71 8.35 -14.88
C ILE A 313 -24.07 7.02 -14.21
N GLY A 314 -23.16 6.51 -13.38
CA GLY A 314 -23.35 5.29 -12.60
C GLY A 314 -23.20 5.55 -11.12
N PHE A 315 -23.98 4.84 -10.31
CA PHE A 315 -24.07 4.95 -8.86
C PHE A 315 -24.13 3.56 -8.22
#